data_AF-A0A2U8W4Y7-F1
#
_entry.id   AF-A0A2U8W4Y7-F1
#
_cell.length_a   1.000
_cell.length_b   1.000
_cell.length_c   1.000
_cell.angle_alpha   90.00
_cell.angle_beta   90.00
_cell.angle_gamma   90.00
#
_symmetry.space_group_name_H-M   'P 1'
#
loop_
_entity.id
_entity.type
_entity.pdbx_description
1 polymer ?
#
loop_
_entity_poly.entity_id
_entity_poly.type
_entity_poly.pdbx_seq_one_letter_code
_entity_poly.pdbx_strand_id
1 'polypeptide(L)'
;MAERFALIAAAGEMAREKLGLPWPKGEAVRAATVCFNGWCAARGGHGSGEVLAALQAIRSAIQRHGEARFREAKRDPGLPPIRDLLGYRFERDGEHLYGFTTTGWADTLQGIGNPRIIVGALYERGYLFCRSDPNHRFVVKIDGQSVATYAVRYSVLFDEAAAD
;
A
#
# COMPACT_ATOMS: atom_id res chain seq x y z
N MET A 1 -19.28 0.12 7.74
CA MET A 1 -19.06 -0.27 9.16
C MET A 1 -18.86 0.92 10.09
N ALA A 2 -18.08 1.94 9.70
CA ALA A 2 -18.02 3.22 10.44
C ALA A 2 -19.41 3.83 10.72
N GLU A 3 -20.35 3.69 9.78
CA GLU A 3 -21.75 4.13 9.90
C GLU A 3 -22.48 3.56 11.12
N ARG A 4 -22.20 2.30 11.51
CA ARG A 4 -22.85 1.67 12.67
C ARG A 4 -22.35 2.28 13.98
N PHE A 5 -21.05 2.56 14.07
CA PHE A 5 -20.48 3.26 15.23
C PHE A 5 -20.95 4.71 15.31
N ALA A 6 -21.08 5.40 14.17
CA ALA A 6 -21.65 6.74 14.11
C ALA A 6 -23.12 6.77 14.56
N LEU A 7 -23.92 5.76 14.17
CA LEU A 7 -25.30 5.63 14.61
C LEU A 7 -25.40 5.39 16.12
N ILE A 8 -24.56 4.51 16.69
CA ILE A 8 -24.49 4.27 18.14
C ILE A 8 -24.12 5.55 18.89
N ALA A 9 -23.13 6.29 18.39
CA ALA A 9 -22.72 7.58 18.95
C ALA A 9 -23.88 8.58 18.98
N ALA A 10 -24.58 8.75 17.85
CA ALA A 10 -25.71 9.67 17.74
C ALA A 10 -26.87 9.27 18.66
N ALA A 11 -27.23 7.99 18.69
CA ALA A 11 -28.26 7.47 19.57
C ALA A 11 -27.92 7.65 21.05
N GLY A 12 -26.66 7.44 21.44
CA GLY A 12 -26.18 7.63 22.80
C GLY A 12 -26.23 9.10 23.26
N GLU A 13 -25.89 10.04 22.38
CA GLU A 13 -26.02 11.48 22.70
C GLU A 13 -27.50 11.90 22.81
N MET A 14 -28.37 11.39 21.93
CA MET A 14 -29.82 11.64 22.05
C MET A 14 -30.39 11.05 23.33
N ALA A 15 -29.99 9.83 23.71
CA ALA A 15 -30.43 9.19 24.95
C ALA A 15 -29.96 9.97 26.18
N ARG A 16 -28.72 10.50 26.17
CA ARG A 16 -28.22 11.37 27.24
C ARG A 16 -29.13 12.56 27.46
N GLU A 17 -29.53 13.25 26.38
CA GLU A 17 -30.38 14.44 26.44
C GLU A 17 -31.82 14.11 26.88
N LYS A 18 -32.39 13.02 26.35
CA LYS A 18 -33.80 12.69 26.58
C LYS A 18 -34.06 11.94 27.88
N LEU A 19 -33.08 11.17 28.36
CA LEU A 19 -33.22 10.31 29.53
C LEU A 19 -32.42 10.81 30.74
N GLY A 20 -31.67 11.92 30.62
CA GLY A 20 -30.91 12.51 31.72
C GLY A 20 -29.77 11.62 32.21
N LEU A 21 -29.10 10.91 31.29
CA LEU A 21 -28.03 9.96 31.64
C LEU A 21 -26.82 10.70 32.23
N PRO A 22 -26.10 10.10 33.20
CA PRO A 22 -25.16 10.82 34.07
C PRO A 22 -23.79 11.12 33.42
N TRP A 23 -23.54 10.66 32.20
CA TRP A 23 -22.28 10.91 31.50
C TRP A 23 -22.25 12.26 30.77
N PRO A 24 -21.07 12.87 30.59
CA PRO A 24 -20.94 14.18 29.96
C PRO A 24 -21.32 14.16 28.46
N LYS A 25 -21.61 15.34 27.92
CA LYS A 25 -21.85 15.53 26.47
C LYS A 25 -20.61 15.10 25.68
N GLY A 26 -20.80 14.33 24.62
CA GLY A 26 -19.73 13.80 23.78
C GLY A 26 -19.14 12.47 24.26
N GLU A 27 -19.54 11.98 25.44
CA GLU A 27 -19.03 10.71 25.97
C GLU A 27 -19.45 9.51 25.11
N ALA A 28 -20.68 9.52 24.56
CA ALA A 28 -21.14 8.43 23.70
C ALA A 28 -20.36 8.39 22.37
N VAL A 29 -20.05 9.58 21.82
CA VAL A 29 -19.19 9.71 20.64
C VAL A 29 -17.79 9.18 20.94
N ARG A 30 -17.19 9.63 22.05
CA ARG A 30 -15.86 9.20 22.48
C ARG A 30 -15.78 7.67 22.64
N ALA A 31 -16.75 7.09 23.33
CA ALA A 31 -16.82 5.64 23.54
C ALA A 31 -16.95 4.88 22.21
N ALA A 32 -17.83 5.31 21.31
CA ALA A 32 -17.98 4.70 19.99
C ALA A 32 -16.69 4.80 19.15
N THR A 33 -15.97 5.92 19.22
CA THR A 33 -14.67 6.08 18.55
C THR A 33 -13.61 5.13 19.11
N VAL A 34 -13.53 4.97 20.44
CA VAL A 34 -12.61 4.03 21.08
C VAL A 34 -12.91 2.60 20.65
N CYS A 35 -14.18 2.20 20.67
CA CYS A 35 -14.59 0.87 20.21
C CYS A 35 -14.32 0.66 18.71
N PHE A 36 -14.56 1.67 17.87
CA PHE A 36 -14.26 1.61 16.44
C PHE A 36 -12.75 1.44 16.20
N ASN A 37 -11.92 2.23 16.88
CA ASN A 37 -10.47 2.14 16.76
C ASN A 37 -9.94 0.79 17.26
N GLY A 38 -10.46 0.30 18.39
CA GLY A 38 -10.12 -1.03 18.93
C GLY A 38 -10.56 -2.16 18.00
N TRP A 39 -11.74 -2.07 17.41
CA TRP A 39 -12.22 -3.01 16.41
C TRP A 39 -11.39 -2.99 15.13
N CYS A 40 -10.96 -1.81 14.69
CA CYS A 40 -10.02 -1.68 13.58
C CYS A 40 -8.68 -2.34 13.94
N ALA A 41 -8.13 -2.06 15.13
CA ALA A 41 -6.88 -2.65 15.61
C ALA A 41 -6.96 -4.19 15.71
N ALA A 42 -8.05 -4.73 16.23
CA ALA A 42 -8.27 -6.17 16.36
C ALA A 42 -8.38 -6.91 15.01
N ARG A 43 -8.72 -6.20 13.93
CA ARG A 43 -8.67 -6.71 12.54
C ARG A 43 -7.33 -6.48 11.85
N GLY A 44 -6.31 -6.02 12.57
CA GLY A 44 -4.98 -5.69 12.03
C GLY A 44 -4.77 -4.20 11.75
N GLY A 45 -5.59 -3.32 12.30
CA GLY A 45 -5.56 -1.88 12.01
C GLY A 45 -6.20 -1.53 10.67
N HIS A 46 -6.36 -0.22 10.41
CA HIS A 46 -6.67 0.24 9.05
C HIS A 46 -5.48 -0.09 8.15
N GLY A 47 -5.65 -1.04 7.22
CA GLY A 47 -4.66 -1.31 6.17
C GLY A 47 -3.93 -2.66 6.23
N SER A 48 -4.03 -3.47 7.30
CA SER A 48 -3.37 -4.81 7.33
C SER A 48 -3.83 -5.72 6.18
N GLY A 49 -5.14 -5.91 6.02
CA GLY A 49 -5.69 -6.74 4.96
C GLY A 49 -5.44 -6.16 3.56
N GLU A 50 -5.48 -4.84 3.42
CA GLU A 50 -5.18 -4.15 2.16
C GLU A 50 -3.71 -4.30 1.78
N VAL A 51 -2.79 -4.21 2.75
CA VAL A 51 -1.35 -4.40 2.53
C VAL A 51 -1.05 -5.85 2.17
N LEU A 52 -1.65 -6.82 2.87
CA LEU A 52 -1.51 -8.24 2.53
C LEU A 52 -2.02 -8.53 1.11
N ALA A 53 -3.20 -8.02 0.77
CA ALA A 53 -3.75 -8.14 -0.59
C ALA A 53 -2.84 -7.47 -1.63
N ALA A 54 -2.29 -6.29 -1.33
CA ALA A 54 -1.35 -5.59 -2.20
C ALA A 54 -0.06 -6.40 -2.41
N LEU A 55 0.52 -6.95 -1.33
CA LEU A 55 1.71 -7.81 -1.42
C LEU A 55 1.45 -9.05 -2.28
N GLN A 56 0.29 -9.69 -2.13
CA GLN A 56 -0.10 -10.83 -2.96
C GLN A 56 -0.26 -10.42 -4.44
N ALA A 57 -0.88 -9.28 -4.72
CA ALA A 57 -1.04 -8.76 -6.08
C ALA A 57 0.32 -8.43 -6.73
N ILE A 58 1.21 -7.75 -6.00
CA ILE A 58 2.57 -7.42 -6.44
C ILE A 58 3.38 -8.69 -6.71
N ARG A 59 3.38 -9.64 -5.76
CA ARG A 59 4.04 -10.94 -5.91
C ARG A 59 3.56 -11.66 -7.15
N SER A 60 2.24 -11.70 -7.33
CA SER A 60 1.62 -12.34 -8.48
C SER A 60 1.96 -11.65 -9.80
N ALA A 61 2.02 -10.32 -9.84
CA ALA A 61 2.39 -9.56 -11.04
C ALA A 61 3.84 -9.86 -11.44
N ILE A 62 4.75 -9.90 -10.47
CA ILE A 62 6.17 -10.22 -10.70
C ILE A 62 6.34 -11.67 -11.14
N GLN A 63 5.70 -12.64 -10.47
CA GLN A 63 5.82 -14.06 -10.83
C GLN A 63 5.22 -14.39 -12.19
N ARG A 64 4.04 -13.85 -12.53
CA ARG A 64 3.36 -14.16 -13.79
C ARG A 64 3.97 -13.44 -14.99
N HIS A 65 4.56 -12.27 -14.79
CA HIS A 65 4.91 -11.37 -15.88
C HIS A 65 6.34 -10.81 -15.79
N GLY A 66 7.19 -11.35 -14.93
CA GLY A 66 8.50 -10.80 -14.56
C GLY A 66 9.40 -10.43 -15.74
N GLU A 67 9.39 -11.22 -16.82
CA GLU A 67 10.15 -10.90 -18.03
C GLU A 67 9.31 -10.25 -19.14
N ALA A 68 7.99 -10.51 -19.15
CA ALA A 68 7.10 -10.08 -20.22
C ALA A 68 6.59 -8.64 -20.06
N ARG A 69 6.37 -8.17 -18.82
CA ARG A 69 5.80 -6.83 -18.52
C ARG A 69 6.75 -5.93 -17.71
N PHE A 70 7.93 -6.41 -17.34
CA PHE A 70 8.99 -5.59 -16.75
C PHE A 70 10.22 -5.55 -17.67
N ARG A 71 10.59 -4.34 -18.10
CA ARG A 71 11.77 -4.13 -18.94
C ARG A 71 13.03 -3.99 -18.10
N GLU A 72 14.16 -4.50 -18.56
CA GLU A 72 15.43 -4.17 -17.90
C GLU A 72 15.78 -2.69 -18.07
N ALA A 73 16.14 -2.00 -16.99
CA ALA A 73 16.42 -0.56 -17.03
C ALA A 73 17.73 -0.19 -17.75
N LYS A 74 18.42 -1.15 -18.37
CA LYS A 74 19.61 -0.91 -19.17
C LYS A 74 19.24 -0.19 -20.47
N ARG A 75 20.17 0.64 -20.95
CA ARG A 75 20.04 1.31 -22.25
C ARG A 75 20.07 0.27 -23.36
N ASP A 76 18.91 0.00 -23.95
CA ASP A 76 18.79 -0.79 -25.16
C ASP A 76 17.79 -0.13 -26.13
N PRO A 77 18.29 0.79 -26.99
CA PRO A 77 17.44 1.58 -27.88
C PRO A 77 16.72 0.73 -28.95
N GLY A 78 17.08 -0.54 -29.10
CA GLY A 78 16.56 -1.43 -30.14
C GLY A 78 15.37 -2.29 -29.73
N LEU A 79 15.00 -2.31 -28.44
CA LEU A 79 13.94 -3.20 -27.97
C LEU A 79 12.54 -2.66 -28.31
N PRO A 80 11.67 -3.49 -28.93
CA PRO A 80 10.31 -3.09 -29.25
C PRO A 80 9.53 -2.75 -27.96
N PRO A 81 8.57 -1.81 -27.99
CA PRO A 81 7.75 -1.46 -26.83
C PRO A 81 7.05 -2.68 -26.25
N ILE A 82 7.03 -2.79 -24.92
CA ILE A 82 6.28 -3.84 -24.23
C ILE A 82 4.84 -3.37 -24.07
N ARG A 83 3.88 -4.18 -24.54
CA ARG A 83 2.46 -3.92 -24.33
C ARG A 83 2.13 -4.06 -22.85
N ASP A 84 1.31 -3.15 -22.33
CA ASP A 84 0.86 -3.15 -20.94
C ASP A 84 2.03 -3.13 -19.93
N LEU A 85 3.11 -2.39 -20.24
CA LEU A 85 4.30 -2.30 -19.38
C LEU A 85 3.94 -1.95 -17.92
N LEU A 86 4.31 -2.83 -16.99
CA LEU A 86 4.11 -2.62 -15.56
C LEU A 86 5.26 -1.85 -14.91
N GLY A 87 6.47 -1.99 -15.42
CA GLY A 87 7.63 -1.41 -14.77
C GLY A 87 8.97 -1.80 -15.37
N TYR A 88 9.99 -1.61 -14.55
CA TYR A 88 11.38 -1.88 -14.88
C TYR A 88 12.03 -2.76 -13.83
N ARG A 89 12.91 -3.67 -14.25
CA ARG A 89 13.80 -4.43 -13.38
C ARG A 89 15.19 -3.80 -13.41
N PHE A 90 15.81 -3.62 -12.25
CA PHE A 90 17.15 -3.04 -12.14
C PHE A 90 17.81 -3.45 -10.83
N GLU A 91 19.11 -3.20 -10.75
CA GLU A 91 19.89 -3.40 -9.54
C GLU A 91 20.28 -2.04 -8.95
N ARG A 92 20.21 -1.92 -7.61
CA ARG A 92 20.69 -0.74 -6.89
C ARG A 92 21.26 -1.15 -5.56
N ASP A 93 22.45 -0.65 -5.24
CA ASP A 93 23.12 -0.90 -3.96
C ASP A 93 23.22 -2.41 -3.61
N GLY A 94 23.36 -3.27 -4.64
CA GLY A 94 23.43 -4.74 -4.52
C GLY A 94 22.06 -5.44 -4.45
N GLU A 95 20.95 -4.72 -4.58
CA GLU A 95 19.60 -5.26 -4.48
C GLU A 95 18.90 -5.32 -5.82
N HIS A 96 18.23 -6.44 -6.10
CA HIS A 96 17.32 -6.57 -7.23
C HIS A 96 15.97 -5.92 -6.94
N LEU A 97 15.59 -4.98 -7.80
CA LEU A 97 14.40 -4.15 -7.62
C LEU A 97 13.46 -4.27 -8.82
N TYR A 98 12.16 -4.29 -8.53
CA TYR A 98 11.08 -4.16 -9.49
C TYR A 98 10.43 -2.78 -9.32
N GLY A 99 10.79 -1.83 -10.17
CA GLY A 99 10.20 -0.49 -10.21
C GLY A 99 8.93 -0.44 -11.03
N PHE A 100 7.78 -0.47 -10.36
CA PHE A 100 6.50 -0.27 -11.02
C PHE A 100 6.34 1.19 -11.45
N THR A 101 5.92 1.44 -12.68
CA THR A 101 5.50 2.79 -13.08
C THR A 101 4.23 3.19 -12.32
N THR A 102 3.87 4.48 -12.31
CA THR A 102 2.61 4.92 -11.70
C THR A 102 1.40 4.17 -12.28
N THR A 103 1.38 3.95 -13.60
CA THR A 103 0.30 3.23 -14.28
C THR A 103 0.33 1.74 -13.97
N GLY A 104 1.50 1.10 -14.02
CA GLY A 104 1.65 -0.31 -13.69
C GLY A 104 1.31 -0.63 -12.24
N TRP A 105 1.62 0.29 -11.33
CA TRP A 105 1.22 0.19 -9.92
C TRP A 105 -0.29 0.29 -9.75
N ALA A 106 -0.93 1.26 -10.40
CA ALA A 106 -2.38 1.43 -10.35
C ALA A 106 -3.14 0.24 -10.95
N ASP A 107 -2.65 -0.32 -12.06
CA ASP A 107 -3.18 -1.54 -12.68
C ASP A 107 -3.04 -2.74 -11.72
N THR A 108 -1.84 -2.93 -11.16
CA THR A 108 -1.56 -4.05 -10.24
C THR A 108 -2.41 -4.02 -8.97
N LEU A 109 -2.70 -2.83 -8.44
CA LEU A 109 -3.44 -2.65 -7.20
C LEU A 109 -4.91 -2.25 -7.41
N GLN A 110 -5.45 -2.45 -8.61
CA GLN A 110 -6.80 -2.04 -8.92
C GLN A 110 -7.82 -2.68 -7.96
N GLY A 111 -8.65 -1.83 -7.34
CA GLY A 111 -9.66 -2.27 -6.38
C GLY A 111 -9.12 -2.62 -4.98
N ILE A 112 -7.82 -2.46 -4.73
CA ILE A 112 -7.20 -2.72 -3.43
C ILE A 112 -7.02 -1.41 -2.67
N GLY A 113 -7.88 -1.19 -1.68
CA GLY A 113 -7.66 -0.22 -0.61
C GLY A 113 -7.32 1.21 -1.03
N ASN A 114 -6.72 1.98 -0.11
CA ASN A 114 -6.21 3.31 -0.43
C ASN A 114 -4.72 3.24 -0.85
N PRO A 115 -4.36 3.67 -2.08
CA PRO A 115 -2.98 3.57 -2.56
C PRO A 115 -1.94 4.29 -1.69
N ARG A 116 -2.28 5.45 -1.09
CA ARG A 116 -1.32 6.18 -0.23
C ARG A 116 -1.03 5.41 1.07
N ILE A 117 -2.05 4.82 1.67
CA ILE A 117 -1.91 4.01 2.88
C ILE A 117 -1.05 2.78 2.57
N ILE A 118 -1.34 2.09 1.45
CA ILE A 118 -0.58 0.92 1.02
C ILE A 118 0.89 1.27 0.79
N VAL A 119 1.19 2.34 0.03
CA VAL A 119 2.57 2.75 -0.26
C VAL A 119 3.35 3.09 1.02
N GLY A 120 2.77 3.89 1.92
CA GLY A 120 3.41 4.22 3.19
C GLY A 120 3.68 2.96 4.03
N ALA A 121 2.68 2.09 4.13
CA ALA A 121 2.76 0.88 4.94
C ALA A 121 3.70 -0.19 4.34
N LEU A 122 3.92 -0.21 3.01
CA LEU A 122 4.93 -1.04 2.36
C LEU A 122 6.35 -0.48 2.57
N TYR A 123 6.50 0.85 2.53
CA TYR A 123 7.78 1.51 2.80
C TYR A 123 8.22 1.31 4.26
N GLU A 124 7.33 1.53 5.23
CA GLU A 124 7.60 1.32 6.67
C GLU A 124 8.05 -0.11 6.98
N ARG A 125 7.55 -1.09 6.23
CA ARG A 125 7.91 -2.52 6.36
C ARG A 125 9.13 -2.93 5.53
N GLY A 126 9.76 -2.00 4.82
CA GLY A 126 10.98 -2.25 4.05
C GLY A 126 10.76 -2.87 2.66
N TYR A 127 9.52 -3.07 2.20
CA TYR A 127 9.26 -3.61 0.86
C TYR A 127 9.64 -2.63 -0.27
N LEU A 128 9.60 -1.32 0.00
CA LEU A 128 9.96 -0.30 -0.98
C LEU A 128 11.38 0.23 -0.76
N PHE A 129 12.13 0.33 -1.85
CA PHE A 129 13.38 1.06 -1.91
C PHE A 129 13.09 2.53 -2.22
N CYS A 130 13.34 3.42 -1.25
CA CYS A 130 13.28 4.87 -1.45
C CYS A 130 14.40 5.54 -0.63
N ARG A 131 14.99 6.61 -1.17
CA ARG A 131 16.01 7.39 -0.45
C ARG A 131 15.42 8.53 0.37
N SER A 132 14.62 9.40 -0.24
CA SER A 132 14.09 10.59 0.46
C SER A 132 12.83 11.19 -0.18
N ASP A 133 12.15 10.48 -1.08
CA ASP A 133 10.93 10.99 -1.71
C ASP A 133 9.74 10.87 -0.73
N PRO A 134 8.97 11.95 -0.50
CA PRO A 134 7.83 11.94 0.44
C PRO A 134 6.67 11.05 -0.03
N ASN A 135 6.66 10.62 -1.29
CA ASN A 135 5.70 9.65 -1.82
C ASN A 135 6.33 8.26 -2.01
N HIS A 136 7.50 8.03 -1.42
CA HIS A 136 8.24 6.77 -1.45
C HIS A 136 8.58 6.26 -2.88
N ARG A 137 8.76 7.18 -3.83
CA ARG A 137 9.15 6.84 -5.21
C ARG A 137 10.66 6.84 -5.39
N PHE A 138 11.12 6.00 -6.31
CA PHE A 138 12.50 5.93 -6.77
C PHE A 138 12.58 6.28 -8.26
N VAL A 139 13.46 7.20 -8.62
CA VAL A 139 13.64 7.65 -10.00
C VAL A 139 14.69 6.78 -10.70
N VAL A 140 14.28 6.14 -11.78
CA VAL A 140 15.13 5.33 -12.65
C VAL A 140 15.38 6.10 -13.94
N LYS A 141 16.62 6.09 -14.45
CA LYS A 141 16.95 6.67 -15.76
C LYS A 141 16.82 5.60 -16.84
N ILE A 142 15.90 5.82 -17.78
CA ILE A 142 15.61 4.93 -18.91
C ILE A 142 15.79 5.76 -20.19
N ASP A 143 16.74 5.39 -21.05
CA ASP A 143 17.00 6.07 -22.34
C ASP A 143 17.15 7.60 -22.22
N GLY A 144 17.79 8.06 -21.14
CA GLY A 144 17.99 9.48 -20.85
C GLY A 144 16.78 10.18 -20.22
N GLN A 145 15.63 9.52 -20.11
CA GLN A 145 14.44 10.00 -19.43
C GLN A 145 14.41 9.53 -17.96
N SER A 146 13.94 10.39 -17.07
CA SER A 146 13.76 10.06 -15.66
C SER A 146 12.34 9.56 -15.44
N VAL A 147 12.20 8.33 -14.94
CA VAL A 147 10.91 7.68 -14.68
C VAL A 147 10.79 7.42 -13.18
N ALA A 148 9.82 8.04 -12.53
CA ALA A 148 9.50 7.76 -11.13
C ALA A 148 8.77 6.41 -11.02
N THR A 149 9.23 5.57 -10.11
CA THR A 149 8.70 4.21 -9.90
C THR A 149 8.48 3.92 -8.42
N TYR A 150 7.61 2.97 -8.10
CA TYR A 150 7.58 2.33 -6.79
C TYR A 150 8.51 1.11 -6.86
N ALA A 151 9.72 1.25 -6.31
CA ALA A 151 10.75 0.23 -6.40
C ALA A 151 10.57 -0.82 -5.31
N VAL A 152 10.06 -1.99 -5.67
CA VAL A 152 9.85 -3.11 -4.75
C VAL A 152 11.14 -3.94 -4.64
N ARG A 153 11.56 -4.23 -3.40
CA ARG A 153 12.71 -5.09 -3.12
C ARG A 153 12.34 -6.55 -3.34
N TYR A 154 13.04 -7.21 -4.28
CA TYR A 154 12.74 -8.60 -4.61
C TYR A 154 13.03 -9.55 -3.46
N SER A 155 14.19 -9.39 -2.80
CA SER A 155 14.58 -10.21 -1.65
C SER A 155 13.54 -10.14 -0.54
N VAL A 156 13.18 -8.94 -0.07
CA VAL A 156 12.17 -8.77 1.00
C VAL A 156 10.80 -9.31 0.60
N LEU A 157 10.43 -9.24 -0.67
CA LEU A 157 9.14 -9.75 -1.15
C LEU A 157 9.11 -11.28 -1.22
N PHE A 158 10.23 -11.96 -1.48
CA PHE A 158 10.28 -13.40 -1.75
C PHE A 158 11.05 -14.24 -0.72
N ASP A 159 11.87 -13.64 0.15
CA ASP A 159 12.51 -14.29 1.29
C ASP A 159 11.54 -14.36 2.47
N GLU A 160 10.63 -15.33 2.42
CA GLU A 160 9.95 -15.90 3.60
C GLU A 160 10.64 -17.22 4.01
N ALA A 161 11.96 -17.16 4.27
CA ALA A 161 12.75 -18.29 4.78
C ALA A 161 13.59 -17.94 6.02
N ALA A 162 13.31 -16.82 6.71
CA ALA A 162 14.08 -16.38 7.88
C ALA A 162 13.20 -15.82 9.01
N ALA A 163 12.01 -16.37 9.20
CA ALA A 163 11.20 -16.14 10.39
C ALA A 163 10.65 -17.48 10.88
N ASP A 164 11.57 -18.33 11.32
CA ASP A 164 11.30 -19.44 12.27
C ASP A 164 11.15 -18.87 13.69
#